data_AF-A0A812KH86-F1
#
_entry.id   AF-A0A812KH86-F1
#
_cell.length_a   1.000
_cell.length_b   1.000
_cell.length_c   1.000
_cell.angle_alpha   90.00
_cell.angle_beta   90.00
_cell.angle_gamma   90.00
#
_symmetry.space_group_name_H-M   'P 1'
#
loop_
_entity.id
_entity.type
_entity.pdbx_description
1 polymer ?
#
loop_
_entity_poly.entity_id
_entity_poly.type
_entity_poly.pdbx_seq_one_letter_code
_entity_poly.pdbx_strand_id
1 'polypeptide(L)'
;MMPSLDVGTTTLLFRTARPVTSDEFLQHMASVCGFGGRRPFDFVYLPWPRLVIINFSSHQICRDAAGAMLVDKSYITKVQSAAYQGLVANLATFCAKGKKGSEGSKLPRIFIDEREVSFDFAVASFLTEDEVQQQREALKTESKAKAEKKRGKTESTSTHGAVNTENVFFPPAPEPGTAIEQPASHPSSSTTSNQGPPVSQFVAPQRADQSSCYVSASWKEGRWIFEL
;
A
#
# COMPACT_ATOMS: atom_id res chain seq x y z
N MET A 1 -6.92 -4.74 16.20
CA MET A 1 -7.74 -5.09 15.02
C MET A 1 -6.89 -4.84 13.79
N MET A 2 -6.59 -5.87 13.00
CA MET A 2 -5.83 -5.73 11.76
C MET A 2 -6.68 -5.00 10.70
N PRO A 3 -6.07 -4.20 9.81
CA PRO A 3 -6.81 -3.60 8.69
C PRO A 3 -7.30 -4.71 7.76
N SER A 4 -8.58 -4.68 7.38
CA SER A 4 -9.10 -5.55 6.32
C SER A 4 -8.51 -5.07 5.00
N LEU A 5 -7.43 -5.71 4.54
CA LEU A 5 -6.87 -5.48 3.22
C LEU A 5 -7.45 -6.49 2.24
N ASP A 6 -7.84 -6.04 1.06
CA ASP A 6 -8.31 -6.93 0.00
C ASP A 6 -7.18 -7.86 -0.44
N VAL A 7 -7.55 -9.08 -0.85
CA VAL A 7 -6.62 -10.07 -1.41
C VAL A 7 -5.89 -9.45 -2.61
N GLY A 8 -4.57 -9.56 -2.63
CA GLY A 8 -3.73 -9.00 -3.70
C GLY A 8 -3.33 -7.53 -3.51
N THR A 9 -3.71 -6.88 -2.39
CA THR A 9 -3.19 -5.54 -2.06
C THR A 9 -1.67 -5.59 -1.93
N THR A 10 -0.95 -4.78 -2.70
CA THR A 10 0.50 -4.59 -2.67
C THR A 10 0.90 -3.15 -2.37
N THR A 11 0.00 -2.19 -2.56
CA THR A 11 0.25 -0.76 -2.36
C THR A 11 -0.60 -0.17 -1.24
N LEU A 12 0.05 0.51 -0.29
CA LEU A 12 -0.57 1.14 0.87
C LEU A 12 -0.36 2.65 0.88
N LEU A 13 -1.35 3.34 1.44
CA LEU A 13 -1.30 4.75 1.84
C LEU A 13 -1.18 4.81 3.35
N PHE A 14 -0.11 5.43 3.83
CA PHE A 14 0.12 5.72 5.24
C PHE A 14 -0.13 7.20 5.50
N ARG A 15 -1.01 7.52 6.45
CA ARG A 15 -1.17 8.88 6.97
C ARG A 15 -0.43 9.00 8.30
N THR A 16 0.49 9.95 8.37
CA THR A 16 1.32 10.15 9.56
C THR A 16 0.75 11.24 10.48
N ALA A 17 1.04 11.12 11.78
CA ALA A 17 0.63 12.07 12.80
C ALA A 17 1.33 13.43 12.64
N ARG A 18 2.53 13.43 12.06
CA ARG A 18 3.34 14.63 11.80
C ARG A 18 3.95 14.61 10.39
N PRO A 19 4.40 15.76 9.86
CA PRO A 19 5.19 15.80 8.64
C PRO A 19 6.43 14.89 8.75
N VAL A 20 6.74 14.18 7.67
CA VAL A 20 7.89 13.26 7.60
C VAL A 20 8.62 13.40 6.26
N THR A 21 9.89 13.04 6.27
CA THR A 21 10.66 12.81 5.03
C THR A 21 10.59 11.35 4.61
N SER A 22 11.00 11.05 3.36
CA SER A 22 11.04 9.68 2.87
C SER A 22 12.00 8.83 3.71
N ASP A 23 13.21 9.32 3.98
CA ASP A 23 14.21 8.56 4.75
C ASP A 23 13.77 8.30 6.18
N GLU A 24 13.21 9.31 6.85
CA GLU A 24 12.67 9.16 8.20
C GLU A 24 11.54 8.12 8.26
N PHE A 25 10.61 8.16 7.30
CA PHE A 25 9.54 7.17 7.23
C PHE A 25 10.08 5.76 6.99
N LEU A 26 11.03 5.61 6.06
CA LEU A 26 11.61 4.31 5.74
C LEU A 26 12.45 3.73 6.89
N GLN A 27 13.17 4.59 7.63
CA GLN A 27 13.90 4.18 8.85
C GLN A 27 12.94 3.69 9.92
N HIS A 28 11.86 4.44 10.19
CA HIS A 28 10.86 4.03 11.17
C HIS A 28 10.17 2.71 10.75
N MET A 29 9.76 2.58 9.49
CA MET A 29 9.16 1.36 8.98
C MET A 29 10.11 0.17 9.06
N ALA A 30 11.39 0.34 8.72
CA ALA A 30 12.39 -0.72 8.85
C ALA A 30 12.56 -1.18 10.30
N SER A 31 12.51 -0.26 11.26
CA SER A 31 12.58 -0.56 12.69
C SER A 31 11.35 -1.33 13.19
N VAL A 32 10.14 -0.94 12.75
CA VAL A 32 8.89 -1.54 13.22
C VAL A 32 8.61 -2.89 12.55
N CYS A 33 8.90 -2.99 11.25
CA CYS A 33 8.63 -4.20 10.48
C CYS A 33 9.78 -5.21 10.48
N GLY A 34 10.95 -4.87 11.02
CA GLY A 34 12.07 -5.79 11.16
C GLY A 34 12.67 -6.24 9.81
N PHE A 35 12.75 -5.36 8.82
CA PHE A 35 13.21 -5.73 7.47
C PHE A 35 14.69 -6.13 7.39
N GLY A 36 15.48 -6.03 8.47
CA GLY A 36 16.81 -6.63 8.54
C GLY A 36 17.80 -6.14 7.47
N GLY A 37 17.68 -4.88 7.05
CA GLY A 37 18.50 -4.28 5.98
C GLY A 37 17.98 -4.56 4.56
N ARG A 38 16.95 -5.39 4.39
CA ARG A 38 16.27 -5.60 3.10
C ARG A 38 15.32 -4.45 2.78
N ARG A 39 15.03 -4.32 1.49
CA ARG A 39 14.10 -3.31 0.97
C ARG A 39 12.97 -3.99 0.20
N PRO A 40 11.91 -4.45 0.89
CA PRO A 40 10.85 -5.22 0.25
C PRO A 40 9.79 -4.32 -0.41
N PHE A 41 10.22 -3.21 -1.01
CA PHE A 41 9.35 -2.25 -1.68
C PHE A 41 10.07 -1.66 -2.89
N ASP A 42 9.31 -1.39 -3.94
CA ASP A 42 9.80 -0.95 -5.25
C ASP A 42 9.40 0.49 -5.57
N PHE A 43 8.46 1.08 -4.82
CA PHE A 43 7.97 2.44 -5.04
C PHE A 43 7.69 3.12 -3.70
N VAL A 44 8.21 4.34 -3.53
CA VAL A 44 7.95 5.19 -2.36
C VAL A 44 7.68 6.61 -2.83
N TYR A 45 6.50 7.13 -2.51
CA TYR A 45 6.09 8.46 -2.92
C TYR A 45 5.45 9.24 -1.78
N LEU A 46 5.91 10.47 -1.58
CA LEU A 46 5.38 11.40 -0.60
C LEU A 46 4.68 12.54 -1.34
N PRO A 47 3.41 12.36 -1.77
CA PRO A 47 2.68 13.43 -2.42
C PRO A 47 2.58 14.66 -1.52
N TRP A 48 2.38 14.48 -0.21
CA TRP A 48 2.25 15.52 0.82
C TRP A 48 3.08 15.16 2.06
N PRO A 49 3.44 16.13 2.92
CA PRO A 49 4.29 15.86 4.08
C PRO A 49 3.75 14.81 5.08
N ARG A 50 2.43 14.56 5.07
CA ARG A 50 1.76 13.61 5.99
C ARG A 50 1.16 12.39 5.30
N LEU A 51 1.52 12.16 4.04
CA LEU A 51 0.99 11.06 3.24
C LEU A 51 2.13 10.36 2.51
N VAL A 52 2.28 9.06 2.77
CA VAL A 52 3.28 8.20 2.14
C VAL A 52 2.56 7.09 1.39
N ILE A 53 2.97 6.83 0.15
CA ILE A 53 2.49 5.73 -0.68
C ILE A 53 3.65 4.77 -0.88
N ILE A 54 3.45 3.50 -0.56
CA ILE A 54 4.48 2.46 -0.73
C ILE A 54 3.88 1.28 -1.47
N ASN A 55 4.55 0.84 -2.53
CA ASN A 55 4.29 -0.47 -3.13
C ASN A 55 5.31 -1.49 -2.61
N PHE A 56 4.80 -2.58 -2.05
CA PHE A 56 5.57 -3.70 -1.52
C PHE A 56 5.73 -4.78 -2.59
N SER A 57 6.81 -5.55 -2.49
CA SER A 57 7.12 -6.63 -3.45
C SER A 57 6.15 -7.81 -3.37
N SER A 58 5.34 -7.94 -2.31
CA SER A 58 4.31 -8.96 -2.20
C SER A 58 3.16 -8.55 -1.29
N HIS A 59 2.01 -9.20 -1.50
CA HIS A 59 0.82 -9.03 -0.65
C HIS A 59 1.08 -9.39 0.81
N GLN A 60 1.87 -10.43 1.06
CA GLN A 60 2.19 -10.90 2.40
C GLN A 60 2.95 -9.83 3.20
N ILE A 61 4.00 -9.26 2.60
CA ILE A 61 4.80 -8.19 3.22
C ILE A 61 3.94 -6.93 3.42
N CYS A 62 3.13 -6.58 2.42
CA CYS A 62 2.18 -5.46 2.53
C CYS A 62 1.26 -5.61 3.74
N ARG A 63 0.68 -6.80 3.94
CA ARG A 63 -0.21 -7.08 5.07
C ARG A 63 0.51 -6.98 6.40
N ASP A 64 1.69 -7.57 6.51
CA ASP A 64 2.46 -7.59 7.76
C ASP A 64 2.94 -6.18 8.12
N ALA A 65 3.39 -5.40 7.14
CA ALA A 65 3.76 -4.00 7.32
C ALA A 65 2.57 -3.14 7.76
N ALA A 66 1.39 -3.34 7.15
CA ALA A 66 0.17 -2.63 7.58
C ALA A 66 -0.16 -2.92 9.04
N GLY A 67 -0.14 -4.20 9.43
CA GLY A 67 -0.41 -4.64 10.79
C GLY A 67 0.56 -4.03 11.80
N ALA A 68 1.87 -4.10 11.54
CA ALA A 68 2.90 -3.60 12.43
C ALA A 68 2.85 -2.07 12.57
N MET A 69 2.73 -1.35 11.45
CA MET A 69 2.72 0.12 11.43
C MET A 69 1.47 0.72 12.09
N LEU A 70 0.33 0.02 12.08
CA LEU A 70 -0.90 0.46 12.76
C LEU A 70 -0.84 0.35 14.29
N VAL A 71 0.12 -0.40 14.84
CA VAL A 71 0.32 -0.49 16.29
C VAL A 71 0.88 0.82 16.83
N ASP A 72 1.78 1.48 16.10
CA ASP A 72 2.31 2.79 16.48
C ASP A 72 1.36 3.93 16.10
N LYS A 73 0.30 4.08 16.89
CA LYS A 73 -0.69 5.15 16.72
C LYS A 73 -0.11 6.56 16.93
N SER A 74 1.06 6.68 17.56
CA SER A 74 1.72 7.97 17.77
C SER A 74 2.35 8.48 16.47
N TYR A 75 2.76 7.56 15.59
CA TYR A 75 3.38 7.86 14.30
C TYR A 75 2.39 7.74 13.14
N ILE A 76 1.55 6.69 13.11
CA ILE A 76 0.60 6.38 12.05
C ILE A 76 -0.84 6.61 12.51
N THR A 77 -1.54 7.50 11.82
CA THR A 77 -2.96 7.80 12.08
C THR A 77 -3.90 6.93 11.25
N LYS A 78 -3.45 6.47 10.08
CA LYS A 78 -4.27 5.66 9.17
C LYS A 78 -3.41 4.87 8.20
N VAL A 79 -3.86 3.66 7.86
CA VAL A 79 -3.35 2.87 6.73
C VAL A 79 -4.54 2.47 5.85
N GLN A 80 -4.38 2.57 4.54
CA GLN A 80 -5.42 2.20 3.57
C GLN A 80 -4.79 1.57 2.33
N SER A 81 -5.53 0.69 1.64
CA SER A 81 -5.16 0.26 0.30
C SER A 81 -5.19 1.44 -0.68
N ALA A 82 -4.21 1.48 -1.59
CA ALA A 82 -4.21 2.43 -2.69
C ALA A 82 -5.26 2.10 -3.74
N ALA A 83 -5.69 3.12 -4.50
CA ALA A 83 -6.54 2.89 -5.67
C ALA A 83 -5.80 2.13 -6.78
N TYR A 84 -4.47 2.30 -6.86
CA TYR A 84 -3.62 1.68 -7.85
C TYR A 84 -2.63 0.75 -7.14
N GLN A 85 -2.57 -0.50 -7.59
CA GLN A 85 -1.78 -1.57 -6.97
C GLN A 85 -0.61 -1.93 -7.88
N GLY A 86 0.57 -2.14 -7.31
CA GLY A 86 1.78 -2.49 -8.06
C GLY A 86 2.55 -1.29 -8.63
N LEU A 87 3.82 -1.53 -8.98
CA LEU A 87 4.74 -0.51 -9.49
C LEU A 87 4.23 0.17 -10.77
N VAL A 88 3.89 -0.62 -11.79
CA VAL A 88 3.48 -0.15 -13.12
C VAL A 88 2.29 0.81 -13.02
N ALA A 89 1.21 0.39 -12.34
CA ALA A 89 0.00 1.22 -12.21
C ALA A 89 0.26 2.53 -11.45
N ASN A 90 1.10 2.51 -10.41
CA ASN A 90 1.46 3.70 -9.65
C ASN A 90 2.34 4.65 -10.48
N LEU A 91 3.31 4.13 -11.24
CA LEU A 91 4.13 4.93 -12.15
C LEU A 91 3.30 5.54 -13.27
N ALA A 92 2.48 4.74 -13.95
CA ALA A 92 1.59 5.20 -15.01
C ALA A 92 0.69 6.33 -14.50
N THR A 93 0.13 6.17 -13.30
CA THR A 93 -0.71 7.20 -12.65
C THR A 93 0.07 8.49 -12.38
N PHE A 94 1.31 8.38 -11.89
CA PHE A 94 2.14 9.55 -11.62
C PHE A 94 2.46 10.31 -12.92
N CYS A 95 2.88 9.60 -13.97
CA CYS A 95 3.16 10.15 -15.29
C CYS A 95 1.91 10.78 -15.93
N ALA A 96 0.78 10.07 -15.88
CA ALA A 96 -0.47 10.50 -16.48
C ALA A 96 -1.02 11.81 -15.87
N LYS A 97 -0.79 12.04 -14.57
CA LYS A 97 -1.16 13.27 -13.87
C LYS A 97 -0.34 14.50 -14.29
N GLY A 98 0.70 14.33 -15.12
CA GLY A 98 1.49 15.43 -15.65
C GLY A 98 2.28 16.18 -14.57
N LYS A 99 2.50 15.59 -13.39
CA LYS A 99 3.25 16.21 -12.28
C LYS A 99 4.77 16.20 -12.49
N LYS A 100 5.23 16.14 -13.75
CA LYS A 100 6.61 16.46 -14.10
C LYS A 100 6.76 17.99 -13.99
N GLY A 101 7.19 18.49 -12.84
CA GLY A 101 7.73 19.84 -12.77
C GLY A 101 6.82 20.98 -12.29
N SER A 102 5.84 20.74 -11.42
CA SER A 102 5.43 21.84 -10.53
C SER A 102 6.54 22.04 -9.50
N GLU A 103 7.21 23.20 -9.50
CA GLU A 103 8.20 23.60 -8.49
C GLU A 103 7.76 23.12 -7.09
N GLY A 104 8.46 22.12 -6.54
CA GLY A 104 8.20 21.56 -5.21
C GLY A 104 7.60 20.15 -5.14
N SER A 105 7.13 19.53 -6.25
CA SER A 105 6.67 18.13 -6.22
C SER A 105 7.86 17.16 -6.26
N LYS A 106 8.20 16.52 -5.14
CA LYS A 106 9.23 15.48 -5.07
C LYS A 106 8.84 14.29 -5.95
N LEU A 107 9.77 13.82 -6.80
CA LEU A 107 9.59 12.60 -7.59
C LEU A 107 9.48 11.38 -6.65
N PRO A 108 8.76 10.33 -7.06
CA PRO A 108 8.77 9.07 -6.32
C PRO A 108 10.17 8.44 -6.40
N ARG A 109 10.57 7.79 -5.31
CA ARG A 109 11.78 6.97 -5.24
C ARG A 109 11.42 5.56 -5.68
N ILE A 110 12.22 4.99 -6.56
CA ILE A 110 11.95 3.69 -7.18
C ILE A 110 13.12 2.77 -6.89
N PHE A 111 12.80 1.53 -6.55
CA PHE A 111 13.78 0.52 -6.23
C PHE A 111 13.57 -0.72 -7.10
N ILE A 112 14.63 -1.17 -7.76
CA ILE A 112 14.67 -2.41 -8.54
C ILE A 112 15.75 -3.27 -7.91
N ASP A 113 15.40 -4.51 -7.54
CA ASP A 113 16.31 -5.42 -6.84
C ASP A 113 16.99 -4.75 -5.63
N GLU A 114 16.18 -4.04 -4.84
CA GLU A 114 16.57 -3.27 -3.64
C GLU A 114 17.45 -2.03 -3.90
N ARG A 115 17.87 -1.79 -5.14
CA ARG A 115 18.70 -0.64 -5.54
C ARG A 115 17.85 0.52 -6.02
N GLU A 116 18.18 1.72 -5.56
CA GLU A 116 17.50 2.93 -6.02
C GLU A 116 17.90 3.23 -7.48
N VAL A 117 16.90 3.46 -8.32
CA VAL A 117 17.07 3.83 -9.73
C VAL A 117 16.45 5.19 -9.99
N SER A 118 16.88 5.85 -11.07
CA SER A 118 16.28 7.13 -11.45
C SER A 118 14.84 6.95 -11.91
N PHE A 119 14.03 7.99 -11.70
CA PHE A 119 12.64 8.00 -12.15
C PHE A 119 12.53 7.76 -13.66
N ASP A 120 13.36 8.44 -14.45
CA ASP A 120 13.33 8.32 -15.91
C ASP A 120 13.74 6.92 -16.39
N PHE A 121 14.71 6.29 -15.72
CA PHE A 121 15.07 4.89 -16.01
C PHE A 121 13.89 3.96 -15.78
N ALA A 122 13.25 4.03 -14.60
CA ALA A 122 12.11 3.17 -14.30
C ALA A 122 10.93 3.39 -15.23
N VAL A 123 10.65 4.63 -15.62
CA VAL A 123 9.62 4.93 -16.63
C VAL A 123 9.97 4.27 -17.96
N ALA A 124 11.21 4.40 -18.43
CA ALA A 124 11.64 3.77 -19.68
C ALA A 124 11.66 2.24 -19.63
N SER A 125 11.88 1.64 -18.46
CA SER A 125 11.93 0.18 -18.29
C SER A 125 10.58 -0.49 -18.12
N PHE A 126 9.61 0.18 -17.47
CA PHE A 126 8.35 -0.44 -17.05
C PHE A 126 7.10 0.12 -17.71
N LEU A 127 7.19 1.27 -18.40
CA LEU A 127 6.03 1.90 -19.00
C LEU A 127 6.20 2.01 -20.51
N THR A 128 5.14 1.64 -21.20
CA THR A 128 4.88 2.02 -22.59
C THR A 128 4.12 3.34 -22.64
N GLU A 129 4.22 4.05 -23.76
CA GLU A 129 3.48 5.30 -23.97
C GLU A 129 1.96 5.05 -23.97
N ASP A 130 1.53 3.90 -24.48
CA ASP A 130 0.14 3.47 -24.49
C ASP A 130 -0.43 3.32 -23.07
N GLU A 131 0.31 2.71 -22.14
CA GLU A 131 -0.12 2.57 -20.73
C GLU A 131 -0.31 3.92 -20.05
N VAL A 132 0.60 4.87 -20.31
CA VAL A 132 0.49 6.24 -19.77
C VAL A 132 -0.72 6.96 -20.36
N GLN A 133 -0.97 6.80 -21.66
CA GLN A 133 -2.10 7.42 -22.34
C GLN A 133 -3.45 6.85 -21.88
N GLN A 134 -3.57 5.52 -21.81
CA GLN A 134 -4.75 4.84 -21.26
C GLN A 134 -5.04 5.31 -19.83
N GLN A 135 -4.00 5.39 -19.00
CA GLN A 135 -4.16 5.85 -17.62
C GLN A 135 -4.58 7.33 -17.55
N ARG A 136 -4.09 8.18 -18.46
CA ARG A 136 -4.51 9.59 -18.55
C ARG A 136 -5.98 9.72 -18.93
N GLU A 137 -6.47 8.89 -19.84
CA GLU A 137 -7.88 8.87 -20.23
C GLU A 137 -8.78 8.38 -19.09
N ALA A 138 -8.38 7.30 -18.40
CA ALA A 138 -9.08 6.81 -17.22
C ALA A 138 -9.21 7.91 -16.14
N LEU A 139 -8.12 8.63 -15.85
CA LEU A 139 -8.13 9.74 -14.89
C LEU A 139 -9.05 10.91 -15.31
N LYS A 140 -9.14 11.21 -16.61
CA LYS A 140 -10.08 12.23 -17.14
C LYS A 140 -11.52 11.79 -16.93
N THR A 141 -11.85 10.53 -17.23
CA THR A 141 -13.19 9.97 -17.05
C THR A 141 -13.59 9.95 -15.58
N GLU A 142 -12.71 9.50 -14.69
CA GLU A 142 -12.95 9.55 -13.24
C GLU A 142 -13.22 10.97 -12.73
N SER A 143 -12.46 11.95 -13.24
CA SER A 143 -12.59 13.35 -12.82
C SER A 143 -13.93 13.94 -13.24
N LYS A 144 -14.40 13.62 -14.45
CA LYS A 144 -15.72 14.02 -14.96
C LYS A 144 -16.85 13.40 -14.13
N ALA A 145 -16.80 12.09 -13.87
CA ALA A 145 -17.80 11.40 -13.05
C ALA A 145 -17.85 11.94 -11.61
N LYS A 146 -16.69 12.27 -11.01
CA LYS A 146 -16.62 12.90 -9.68
C LYS A 146 -17.23 14.31 -9.68
N ALA A 147 -17.07 15.08 -10.75
CA ALA A 147 -17.66 16.41 -10.87
C ALA A 147 -19.20 16.35 -10.99
N GLU A 148 -19.73 15.42 -11.79
CA GLU A 148 -21.18 15.22 -11.94
C GLU A 148 -21.83 14.77 -10.63
N LYS A 149 -21.21 13.84 -9.90
CA LYS A 149 -21.71 13.39 -8.59
C LYS A 149 -21.74 14.52 -7.55
N LYS A 150 -20.80 15.47 -7.60
CA LYS A 150 -20.82 16.66 -6.74
C LYS A 150 -21.94 17.62 -7.13
N ARG A 151 -22.21 17.78 -8.43
CA ARG A 151 -23.28 18.66 -8.94
C ARG A 151 -24.66 18.15 -8.52
N GLY A 152 -24.94 16.85 -8.70
CA GLY A 152 -26.20 16.24 -8.26
C GLY A 152 -26.44 16.27 -6.75
N LYS A 153 -25.36 16.20 -5.93
CA LYS A 153 -25.48 16.35 -4.47
C LYS A 153 -25.80 17.78 -4.02
N THR A 154 -25.50 18.78 -4.86
CA THR A 154 -25.77 20.20 -4.54
C THR A 154 -27.22 20.57 -4.87
N GLU A 155 -27.81 19.99 -5.92
CA GLU A 155 -29.21 20.23 -6.31
C GLU A 155 -30.24 19.58 -5.36
N SER A 156 -29.90 18.49 -4.66
CA SER A 156 -30.83 17.84 -3.72
C SER A 156 -30.96 18.50 -2.34
N THR A 157 -30.35 19.67 -2.12
CA THR A 157 -30.43 20.39 -0.82
C THR A 157 -31.20 21.72 -0.90
N SER A 158 -31.86 22.02 -2.04
CA SER A 158 -32.59 23.29 -2.24
C SER A 158 -34.06 23.05 -2.60
N THR A 159 -34.79 22.38 -1.72
CA THR A 159 -36.25 22.53 -1.61
C THR A 159 -36.68 22.00 -0.25
N HIS A 160 -36.84 22.89 0.73
CA HIS A 160 -37.89 22.77 1.75
C HIS A 160 -38.15 24.13 2.38
N GLY A 161 -39.03 24.89 1.72
CA GLY A 161 -39.94 25.79 2.40
C GLY A 161 -41.16 24.99 2.88
N ALA A 162 -41.58 25.30 4.10
CA ALA A 162 -42.92 25.19 4.68
C ALA A 162 -43.61 23.80 4.83
N VAL A 163 -43.85 23.48 6.12
CA VAL A 163 -45.11 23.00 6.73
C VAL A 163 -45.67 21.65 6.27
N ASN A 164 -45.67 20.63 7.14
CA ASN A 164 -46.79 20.38 8.06
C ASN A 164 -46.45 19.26 9.07
N THR A 165 -46.70 19.56 10.34
CA THR A 165 -46.93 18.58 11.41
C THR A 165 -48.11 17.69 11.06
N GLU A 166 -47.97 16.37 11.20
CA GLU A 166 -48.88 15.46 11.92
C GLU A 166 -48.59 13.98 11.55
N ASN A 167 -48.75 13.12 12.56
CA ASN A 167 -48.79 11.65 12.52
C ASN A 167 -47.48 10.86 12.43
N VAL A 168 -46.79 10.77 13.58
CA VAL A 168 -45.90 9.64 13.88
C VAL A 168 -46.70 8.60 14.67
N PHE A 169 -47.14 7.54 13.99
CA PHE A 169 -47.70 6.33 14.58
C PHE A 169 -46.55 5.38 14.93
N PHE A 170 -46.26 5.22 16.22
CA PHE A 170 -45.34 4.21 16.74
C PHE A 170 -46.09 2.92 17.05
N PRO A 171 -45.75 1.76 16.46
CA PRO A 171 -46.04 0.48 17.08
C PRO A 171 -44.94 0.12 18.12
N PRO A 172 -45.33 -0.46 19.27
CA PRO A 172 -44.44 -0.70 20.41
C PRO A 172 -43.50 -1.90 20.22
N ALA A 173 -42.39 -1.86 20.96
CA ALA A 173 -41.40 -2.93 21.06
C ALA A 173 -41.95 -4.17 21.79
N PRO A 174 -41.53 -5.40 21.40
CA PRO A 174 -41.68 -6.56 22.26
C PRO A 174 -40.53 -6.66 23.27
N GLU A 175 -40.91 -6.63 24.55
CA GLU A 175 -40.11 -6.91 25.75
C GLU A 175 -39.79 -8.43 25.91
N PRO A 176 -38.87 -8.80 26.81
CA PRO A 176 -38.06 -10.02 26.74
C PRO A 176 -38.62 -11.19 27.56
N GLY A 177 -38.27 -12.41 27.15
CA GLY A 177 -38.44 -13.66 27.92
C GLY A 177 -37.96 -14.83 27.06
N THR A 178 -37.39 -15.93 27.53
CA THR A 178 -37.04 -16.44 28.86
C THR A 178 -35.96 -17.51 28.62
N ALA A 179 -35.13 -17.77 29.63
CA ALA A 179 -33.97 -18.65 29.67
C ALA A 179 -34.18 -20.15 29.32
N ILE A 180 -33.05 -20.89 29.42
CA ILE A 180 -32.86 -22.35 29.66
C ILE A 180 -32.39 -23.07 28.37
N GLU A 181 -31.30 -23.85 28.27
CA GLU A 181 -30.54 -24.71 29.21
C GLU A 181 -29.10 -24.95 28.68
N GLN A 182 -28.14 -25.16 29.59
CA GLN A 182 -26.90 -25.92 29.33
C GLN A 182 -27.21 -27.43 29.25
N PRO A 183 -26.27 -28.27 28.77
CA PRO A 183 -25.44 -28.95 29.76
C PRO A 183 -23.96 -28.98 29.37
N ALA A 184 -23.12 -28.81 30.39
CA ALA A 184 -21.72 -29.19 30.39
C ALA A 184 -21.58 -30.70 30.65
N SER A 185 -20.57 -31.36 30.07
CA SER A 185 -19.65 -32.26 30.80
C SER A 185 -18.51 -32.76 29.91
N HIS A 186 -17.28 -32.51 30.36
CA HIS A 186 -16.01 -33.16 29.96
C HIS A 186 -15.93 -34.59 30.58
N PRO A 187 -14.76 -35.28 30.68
CA PRO A 187 -13.53 -35.36 29.86
C PRO A 187 -13.18 -36.83 29.52
N SER A 188 -12.15 -37.07 28.71
CA SER A 188 -11.29 -38.25 28.90
C SER A 188 -9.88 -38.00 28.38
N SER A 189 -8.95 -38.17 29.30
CA SER A 189 -7.50 -38.31 29.22
C SER A 189 -7.08 -39.36 28.16
N SER A 190 -5.86 -39.51 27.66
CA SER A 190 -4.56 -39.43 28.34
C SER A 190 -3.38 -39.71 27.36
N THR A 191 -2.21 -39.15 27.70
CA THR A 191 -0.83 -39.68 27.60
C THR A 191 0.00 -39.70 26.30
N THR A 192 1.20 -39.11 26.48
CA THR A 192 2.56 -39.49 25.98
C THR A 192 2.90 -39.37 24.49
N SER A 193 3.92 -38.55 24.17
CA SER A 193 5.30 -39.04 24.15
C SER A 193 6.30 -37.91 23.90
N ASN A 194 7.39 -37.94 24.67
CA ASN A 194 8.60 -37.15 24.46
C ASN A 194 9.35 -37.67 23.22
N GLN A 195 9.77 -36.76 22.34
CA GLN A 195 11.06 -36.85 21.67
C GLN A 195 11.34 -35.52 20.95
N GLY A 196 12.28 -34.75 21.48
CA GLY A 196 12.86 -33.62 20.76
C GLY A 196 13.86 -34.10 19.71
N PRO A 197 14.10 -33.30 18.67
CA PRO A 197 15.41 -33.22 18.05
C PRO A 197 16.01 -31.85 18.38
N PRO A 198 17.31 -31.74 18.68
CA PRO A 198 18.13 -31.14 17.63
C PRO A 198 19.60 -31.56 17.66
N VAL A 199 20.12 -32.01 16.52
CA VAL A 199 21.49 -31.66 16.12
C VAL A 199 21.46 -31.51 14.60
N SER A 200 21.34 -30.27 14.11
CA SER A 200 21.62 -29.97 12.71
C SER A 200 22.92 -29.20 12.68
N GLN A 201 23.98 -29.88 12.25
CA GLN A 201 25.30 -29.32 12.09
C GLN A 201 25.29 -28.30 10.96
N PHE A 202 25.78 -27.10 11.28
CA PHE A 202 26.16 -26.07 10.34
C PHE A 202 27.08 -26.66 9.26
N VAL A 203 26.64 -26.62 8.01
CA VAL A 203 27.52 -26.70 6.84
C VAL A 203 27.45 -25.35 6.14
N ALA A 204 28.53 -24.59 6.23
CA ALA A 204 28.73 -23.38 5.45
C ALA A 204 28.89 -23.74 3.96
N PRO A 205 28.20 -23.10 3.01
CA PRO A 205 28.57 -23.20 1.61
C PRO A 205 29.81 -22.36 1.35
N GLN A 206 30.80 -23.02 0.75
CA GLN A 206 32.04 -22.44 0.25
C GLN A 206 31.80 -21.28 -0.73
N ARG A 207 32.73 -20.32 -0.72
CA ARG A 207 32.93 -19.29 -1.75
C ARG A 207 32.93 -19.93 -3.14
N ALA A 208 31.99 -19.52 -3.98
CA ALA A 208 32.09 -19.65 -5.42
C ALA A 208 32.48 -18.29 -6.02
N ASP A 209 33.48 -18.35 -6.88
CA ASP A 209 34.01 -17.34 -7.79
C ASP A 209 32.95 -16.33 -8.30
N GLN A 210 33.19 -15.04 -8.04
CA GLN A 210 32.53 -13.97 -8.81
C GLN A 210 33.52 -13.48 -9.87
N SER A 211 33.45 -14.09 -11.05
CA SER A 211 33.88 -13.43 -12.29
C SER A 211 32.92 -12.27 -12.53
N SER A 212 33.36 -11.06 -12.18
CA SER A 212 32.61 -9.82 -12.38
C SER A 212 32.78 -9.39 -13.84
N CYS A 213 31.82 -9.72 -14.69
CA CYS A 213 31.68 -9.06 -15.99
C CYS A 213 31.04 -7.68 -15.73
N TYR A 214 31.87 -6.64 -15.68
CA TYR A 214 31.39 -5.26 -15.62
C TYR A 214 30.83 -4.87 -16.99
N VAL A 215 29.50 -4.92 -17.12
CA VAL A 215 28.82 -4.34 -18.28
C VAL A 215 28.85 -2.82 -18.14
N SER A 216 29.55 -2.17 -19.07
CA SER A 216 29.66 -0.71 -19.10
C SER A 216 28.52 -0.15 -19.94
N ALA A 217 27.69 0.73 -19.36
CA ALA A 217 26.60 1.39 -20.07
C ALA A 217 26.98 2.84 -20.38
N SER A 218 26.86 3.25 -21.65
CA SER A 218 27.14 4.60 -22.11
C SER A 218 25.97 5.13 -22.96
N TRP A 219 25.64 6.41 -22.79
CA TRP A 219 24.58 7.09 -23.53
C TRP A 219 25.19 7.83 -24.73
N LYS A 220 24.83 7.41 -25.95
CA LYS A 220 25.21 8.07 -27.20
C LYS A 220 23.99 8.22 -28.09
N GLU A 221 23.83 9.42 -28.67
CA GLU A 221 22.82 9.70 -29.72
C GLU A 221 21.38 9.28 -29.37
N GLY A 222 20.98 9.41 -28.10
CA GLY A 222 19.61 9.12 -27.66
C GLY A 222 19.29 7.64 -27.44
N ARG A 223 20.30 6.77 -27.37
CA ARG A 223 20.14 5.35 -27.03
C ARG A 223 21.21 4.89 -26.02
N TRP A 224 20.84 3.97 -25.12
CA TRP A 224 21.78 3.25 -24.26
C TRP A 224 22.53 2.18 -25.06
N ILE A 225 23.85 2.21 -25.01
CA ILE A 225 24.73 1.18 -25.55
C ILE A 225 25.33 0.41 -24.38
N PHE A 226 25.24 -0.92 -24.42
CA PHE A 226 25.79 -1.83 -23.43
C PHE A 226 26.96 -2.59 -24.06
N GLU A 227 28.16 -2.42 -23.51
CA GLU A 227 29.36 -3.16 -23.92
C GLU A 227 29.64 -4.23 -22.87
N LEU A 228 29.79 -5.47 -23.35
CA LEU A 228 30.15 -6.66 -22.55
C LEU A 228 31.67 -6.75 -22.36
#